data_AF-A0A5B1AT97-F1
#
_entry.id   AF-A0A5B1AT97-F1
#
_cell.length_a   1.000
_cell.length_b   1.000
_cell.length_c   1.000
_cell.angle_alpha   90.00
_cell.angle_beta   90.00
_cell.angle_gamma   90.00
#
_symmetry.space_group_name_H-M   'P 1'
#
loop_
_entity.id
_entity.type
_entity.pdbx_description
1 polymer ?
#
loop_
_entity_poly.entity_id
_entity_poly.type
_entity_poly.pdbx_seq_one_letter_code
_entity_poly.pdbx_strand_id
1 'polypeptide(L)'
;YTLWQQQVLGDECDPESALAGQFAYWKTELAGAPEQIRLAADRPRPAQQSFNGKLISFGVPAGLRERAERLARRTGTTLSMVLQAALAVLLRKLGAGDDVCIGGPIA
;
A
#
# COMPACT_ATOMS: atom_id res chain seq x y z
N TYR A 1 -5.86 26.82 -4.19
CA TYR A 1 -6.25 25.47 -3.72
C TYR A 1 -6.04 25.28 -2.21
N THR A 2 -5.09 25.97 -1.58
CA THR A 2 -4.69 25.78 -0.18
C THR A 2 -5.67 26.32 0.88
N LEU A 3 -6.46 27.37 0.58
CA LEU A 3 -7.36 27.99 1.57
C LEU A 3 -8.55 27.09 1.97
N TRP A 4 -9.19 26.39 1.02
CA TRP A 4 -10.25 25.43 1.34
C TRP A 4 -9.71 24.26 2.17
N GLN A 5 -8.49 23.81 1.84
CA GLN A 5 -7.85 22.70 2.56
C GLN A 5 -7.56 23.07 4.02
N GLN A 6 -7.10 24.30 4.29
CA GLN A 6 -6.95 24.80 5.66
C GLN A 6 -8.29 24.97 6.39
N GLN A 7 -9.37 25.33 5.69
CA GLN A 7 -10.70 25.43 6.32
C GLN A 7 -11.29 24.06 6.71
N VAL A 8 -10.95 23.00 5.99
CA VAL A 8 -11.48 21.64 6.23
C VAL A 8 -10.56 20.80 7.12
N LEU A 9 -9.24 20.94 6.96
CA LEU A 9 -8.25 20.15 7.72
C LEU A 9 -7.74 20.88 8.97
N GLY A 10 -7.86 22.22 9.01
CA GLY A 10 -7.33 23.06 10.08
C GLY A 10 -5.83 23.34 9.95
N ASP A 11 -5.25 23.89 11.01
CA ASP A 11 -3.83 24.25 11.11
C ASP A 11 -3.01 23.09 11.69
N GLU A 12 -1.79 22.87 11.20
CA GLU A 12 -0.85 21.89 11.75
C GLU A 12 -0.42 22.26 13.17
N CYS A 13 -0.38 23.55 13.51
CA CYS A 13 -0.05 24.05 14.84
C CYS A 13 -1.22 23.95 15.83
N ASP A 14 -2.43 23.65 15.37
CA ASP A 14 -3.60 23.40 16.22
C ASP A 14 -3.71 21.88 16.51
N PRO A 15 -3.46 21.43 17.75
CA PRO A 15 -3.49 20.02 18.10
C PRO A 15 -4.86 19.35 17.91
N GLU A 16 -5.94 20.13 17.91
CA GLU A 16 -7.32 19.64 17.73
C GLU A 16 -7.73 19.59 16.25
N SER A 17 -6.85 19.98 15.33
CA SER A 17 -7.14 19.96 13.90
C SER A 17 -7.18 18.55 13.32
N ALA A 18 -7.99 18.35 12.29
CA ALA A 18 -8.03 17.08 11.56
C ALA A 18 -6.67 16.76 10.90
N LEU A 19 -5.90 17.78 10.54
CA LEU A 19 -4.54 17.63 10.00
C LEU A 19 -3.57 17.07 11.05
N ALA A 20 -3.55 17.65 12.25
CA ALA A 20 -2.72 17.18 13.36
C ALA A 20 -3.07 15.73 13.73
N GLY A 21 -4.38 15.40 13.76
CA GLY A 21 -4.86 14.04 14.00
C GLY A 21 -4.40 13.03 12.94
N GLN A 22 -4.54 13.36 11.65
CA GLN A 22 -4.09 12.49 10.56
C GLN A 22 -2.57 12.31 10.54
N PHE A 23 -1.82 13.36 10.83
CA PHE A 23 -0.35 13.29 10.92
C PHE A 23 0.08 12.38 12.08
N ALA A 24 -0.50 12.55 13.27
CA ALA A 24 -0.22 11.71 14.43
C ALA A 24 -0.53 10.23 14.18
N TYR A 25 -1.65 9.95 13.51
CA TYR A 25 -2.01 8.60 13.07
C TYR A 25 -0.92 8.00 12.18
N TRP A 26 -0.56 8.66 11.07
CA TRP A 26 0.42 8.10 10.12
C TRP A 26 1.82 7.98 10.71
N LYS A 27 2.23 8.92 11.57
CA LYS A 27 3.49 8.83 12.30
C LYS A 27 3.55 7.59 13.19
N THR A 28 2.41 7.20 13.76
CA THR A 28 2.30 6.02 14.62
C THR A 28 2.23 4.74 13.79
N GLU A 29 1.35 4.69 12.78
CA GLU A 29 1.15 3.50 11.94
C GLU A 29 2.39 3.12 11.12
N LEU A 30 3.18 4.11 10.69
CA LEU A 30 4.41 3.88 9.93
C LEU A 30 5.67 3.86 10.82
N ALA A 31 5.51 3.92 12.13
CA ALA A 31 6.64 3.85 13.05
C ALA A 31 7.34 2.49 12.94
N GLY A 32 8.63 2.49 12.62
CA GLY A 32 9.42 1.27 12.48
C GLY A 32 9.18 0.50 11.17
N ALA A 33 8.39 1.06 10.24
CA ALA A 33 8.21 0.49 8.92
C ALA A 33 9.58 0.33 8.21
N PRO A 34 9.80 -0.77 7.47
CA PRO A 34 11.07 -1.01 6.82
C PRO A 34 11.33 0.05 5.75
N GLU A 35 12.54 0.63 5.76
CA GLU A 35 12.96 1.57 4.71
C GLU A 35 12.92 0.94 3.31
N GLN A 36 13.11 -0.37 3.23
CA GLN A 36 13.11 -1.12 1.98
C GLN A 36 12.70 -2.58 2.18
N ILE A 37 11.80 -3.08 1.32
CA ILE A 37 11.52 -4.51 1.19
C ILE A 37 12.72 -5.25 0.56
N ARG A 38 13.11 -6.38 1.13
CA ARG A 38 14.21 -7.20 0.60
C ARG A 38 13.64 -8.27 -0.33
N LEU A 39 13.90 -8.16 -1.63
CA LEU A 39 13.56 -9.18 -2.61
C LEU A 39 14.84 -9.73 -3.22
N ALA A 40 14.85 -11.02 -3.59
CA ALA A 40 15.94 -11.64 -4.34
C ALA A 40 15.94 -11.11 -5.80
N ALA A 41 16.37 -9.86 -5.98
CA ALA A 41 16.47 -9.23 -7.28
C ALA A 41 17.63 -9.81 -8.09
N ASP A 42 17.46 -9.90 -9.41
CA ASP A 42 18.49 -10.43 -10.32
C ASP A 42 19.78 -9.58 -10.37
N ARG A 43 19.70 -8.31 -9.94
CA ARG A 43 20.79 -7.34 -9.99
C ARG A 43 20.79 -6.47 -8.73
N PRO A 44 21.96 -6.00 -8.29
CA PRO A 44 22.05 -5.05 -7.17
C PRO A 44 21.35 -3.73 -7.51
N ARG A 45 20.80 -3.07 -6.49
CA ARG A 45 20.15 -1.76 -6.64
C ARG A 45 21.20 -0.69 -6.98
N PRO A 46 21.04 0.07 -8.07
CA PRO A 46 21.96 1.18 -8.38
C PRO A 46 21.76 2.34 -7.39
N ALA A 47 22.82 3.13 -7.17
CA ALA A 47 22.78 4.31 -6.29
C ALA A 47 21.82 5.41 -6.81
N GLN A 48 21.67 5.51 -8.13
CA GLN A 48 20.73 6.41 -8.77
C GLN A 48 19.65 5.61 -9.52
N GLN A 49 18.39 5.96 -9.28
CA GLN A 49 17.25 5.34 -9.96
C GLN A 49 17.22 5.72 -11.45
N SER A 50 17.19 4.72 -12.33
CA SER A 50 17.17 4.93 -13.78
C SER A 50 15.78 5.18 -14.37
N PHE A 51 14.72 4.95 -13.59
CA PHE A 51 13.31 5.00 -14.00
C PHE A 51 12.92 4.05 -15.17
N ASN A 52 13.85 3.22 -15.66
CA ASN A 52 13.56 2.22 -16.68
C ASN A 52 12.75 1.06 -16.08
N GLY A 53 11.59 0.78 -16.68
CA GLY A 53 10.71 -0.32 -16.30
C GLY A 53 10.17 -1.08 -17.50
N LYS A 54 9.61 -2.27 -17.25
CA LYS A 54 8.92 -3.08 -18.26
C LYS A 54 7.54 -3.46 -17.74
N LEU A 55 6.52 -3.36 -18.59
CA LEU A 55 5.17 -3.83 -18.30
C LEU A 55 5.03 -5.30 -18.72
N ILE A 56 4.57 -6.15 -17.81
CA ILE A 56 4.21 -7.54 -18.10
C ILE A 56 2.72 -7.72 -17.79
N SER A 57 1.93 -7.97 -18.84
CA SER A 57 0.50 -8.21 -18.71
C SER A 57 0.23 -9.70 -18.48
N PHE A 58 -0.69 -10.00 -17.55
CA PHE A 58 -1.19 -11.34 -17.34
C PHE A 58 -2.70 -11.31 -17.09
N GLY A 59 -3.38 -12.40 -17.40
CA GLY A 59 -4.82 -12.56 -17.17
C GLY A 59 -5.11 -13.34 -15.90
N VAL A 60 -6.19 -12.96 -15.21
CA VAL A 60 -6.76 -13.75 -14.10
C VAL A 60 -7.97 -14.51 -14.65
N PRO A 61 -7.97 -15.87 -14.63
CA PRO A 61 -9.11 -16.64 -15.11
C PRO A 61 -10.41 -16.27 -14.39
N ALA A 62 -11.53 -16.23 -15.12
CA ALA A 62 -12.83 -15.84 -14.57
C ALA A 62 -13.22 -16.65 -13.32
N GLY A 63 -13.02 -17.97 -13.35
CA GLY A 63 -13.30 -18.82 -12.19
C GLY A 63 -12.45 -18.50 -10.94
N LEU A 64 -11.23 -17.99 -11.11
CA LEU A 64 -10.40 -17.55 -9.99
C LEU A 64 -10.92 -16.22 -9.42
N ARG A 65 -11.29 -15.28 -10.30
CA ARG A 65 -11.90 -14.01 -9.90
C ARG A 65 -13.18 -14.23 -9.09
N GLU A 66 -14.08 -15.08 -9.55
CA GLU A 66 -15.33 -15.38 -8.83
C GLU A 66 -15.08 -15.98 -7.44
N ARG A 67 -14.07 -16.84 -7.32
CA ARG A 67 -13.66 -17.41 -6.02
C ARG A 67 -13.13 -16.34 -5.08
N ALA A 68 -12.35 -15.38 -5.59
CA ALA A 68 -11.86 -14.25 -4.81
C ALA A 68 -13.01 -13.32 -4.37
N GLU A 69 -13.98 -13.07 -5.24
CA GLU A 69 -15.17 -12.28 -4.89
C GLU A 69 -16.03 -12.98 -3.83
N ARG A 70 -16.18 -14.31 -3.92
CA ARG A 70 -16.83 -15.10 -2.86
C ARG A 70 -16.06 -15.04 -1.54
N LEU A 71 -14.73 -15.06 -1.59
CA LEU A 71 -13.90 -14.91 -0.38
C LEU A 71 -14.15 -13.54 0.26
N ALA A 72 -14.07 -12.46 -0.52
CA ALA A 72 -14.31 -11.09 -0.08
C ALA A 72 -15.67 -10.96 0.65
N ARG A 73 -16.74 -11.46 0.02
CA ARG A 73 -18.09 -11.49 0.64
C ARG A 73 -18.14 -12.28 1.94
N ARG A 74 -17.52 -13.46 1.99
CA ARG A 74 -17.49 -14.32 3.18
C ARG A 74 -16.72 -13.71 4.35
N THR A 75 -15.70 -12.90 4.07
CA THR A 75 -14.86 -12.25 5.08
C THR A 75 -15.28 -10.80 5.39
N GLY A 76 -16.33 -10.29 4.74
CA GLY A 76 -16.73 -8.89 4.89
C GLY A 76 -15.71 -7.88 4.37
N THR A 77 -14.87 -8.28 3.40
CA THR A 77 -13.82 -7.44 2.82
C THR A 77 -14.12 -7.11 1.35
N THR A 78 -13.32 -6.22 0.77
CA THR A 78 -13.40 -5.91 -0.67
C THR A 78 -12.52 -6.85 -1.49
N LEU A 79 -12.80 -6.97 -2.79
CA LEU A 79 -11.91 -7.69 -3.71
C LEU A 79 -10.50 -7.09 -3.72
N SER A 80 -10.38 -5.76 -3.60
CA SER A 80 -9.08 -5.07 -3.50
C SER A 80 -8.28 -5.55 -2.30
N MET A 81 -8.90 -5.63 -1.11
CA MET A 81 -8.26 -6.17 0.10
C MET A 81 -7.79 -7.62 -0.08
N VAL A 82 -8.59 -8.46 -0.74
CA VAL A 82 -8.20 -9.85 -1.05
C VAL A 82 -6.98 -9.89 -1.97
N LEU A 83 -6.93 -9.03 -2.99
CA LEU A 83 -5.78 -8.96 -3.90
C LEU A 83 -4.54 -8.38 -3.22
N GLN A 84 -4.67 -7.37 -2.37
CA GLN A 84 -3.59 -6.82 -1.56
C GLN A 84 -3.02 -7.88 -0.60
N ALA A 85 -3.89 -8.66 0.05
CA ALA A 85 -3.47 -9.77 0.90
C ALA A 85 -2.74 -10.87 0.09
N ALA A 86 -3.24 -11.21 -1.10
CA ALA A 86 -2.57 -12.16 -1.98
C ALA A 86 -1.17 -11.67 -2.41
N LEU A 87 -1.04 -10.37 -2.70
CA LEU A 87 0.25 -9.74 -3.00
C LEU A 87 1.19 -9.78 -1.80
N ALA A 88 0.73 -9.43 -0.60
CA ALA A 88 1.54 -9.50 0.63
C ALA A 88 2.05 -10.92 0.90
N VAL A 89 1.17 -11.93 0.76
CA VAL A 89 1.55 -13.35 0.90
C VAL A 89 2.59 -13.76 -0.16
N LEU A 90 2.44 -13.28 -1.40
CA LEU A 90 3.41 -13.55 -2.46
C LEU A 90 4.76 -12.92 -2.14
N LEU A 91 4.79 -11.64 -1.76
CA LEU A 91 6.02 -10.92 -1.43
C LEU A 91 6.75 -11.58 -0.26
N ARG A 92 6.02 -11.99 0.78
CA ARG A 92 6.57 -12.76 1.90
C ARG A 92 7.24 -14.06 1.42
N LYS A 93 6.57 -14.82 0.54
CA LYS A 93 7.13 -16.06 -0.04
C LYS A 93 8.38 -15.80 -0.90
N LEU A 94 8.51 -14.61 -1.46
CA LEU A 94 9.69 -14.16 -2.23
C LEU A 94 10.80 -13.56 -1.35
N GLY A 95 10.64 -13.59 -0.03
CA GLY A 95 11.67 -13.17 0.92
C GLY A 95 11.53 -11.73 1.45
N ALA A 96 10.41 -11.04 1.17
CA ALA A 96 10.18 -9.67 1.65
C ALA A 96 10.14 -9.52 3.17
N GLY A 97 10.00 -10.62 3.92
CA GLY A 97 9.82 -10.63 5.37
C GLY A 97 8.35 -10.62 5.77
N ASP A 98 8.11 -10.35 7.06
CA ASP A 98 6.77 -10.36 7.66
C ASP A 98 6.11 -8.97 7.69
N ASP A 99 6.88 -7.89 7.49
CA ASP A 99 6.40 -6.52 7.42
C ASP A 99 6.61 -5.93 6.01
N VAL A 100 5.51 -5.57 5.34
CA VAL A 100 5.51 -5.18 3.93
C VAL A 100 4.55 -4.01 3.72
N CYS A 101 5.09 -2.84 3.42
CA CYS A 101 4.29 -1.67 3.03
C CYS A 101 3.86 -1.76 1.55
N ILE A 102 2.56 -1.66 1.28
CA ILE A 102 1.98 -1.67 -0.07
C ILE A 102 1.22 -0.35 -0.28
N GLY A 103 1.69 0.47 -1.22
CA GLY A 103 1.00 1.69 -1.62
C GLY A 103 -0.24 1.39 -2.48
N GLY A 104 -1.32 2.14 -2.29
CA GLY A 104 -2.52 2.09 -3.11
C GLY A 104 -3.07 3.50 -3.36
N PRO A 105 -3.39 3.87 -4.61
CA PRO A 105 -4.02 5.15 -4.87
C PRO A 105 -5.46 5.16 -4.32
N ILE A 106 -5.87 6.30 -3.78
CA ILE A 106 -7.26 6.59 -3.41
C ILE A 106 -7.82 7.53 -4.48
N ALA A 107 -9.02 7.26 -4.99
CA ALA A 107 -9.69 8.02 -6.04
C ALA A 107 -11.05 8.52 -5.58
#